data_AF-A0A1B7N0P1-F1
#
_entry.id   AF-A0A1B7N0P1-F1
#
_cell.length_a   1.000
_cell.length_b   1.000
_cell.length_c   1.000
_cell.angle_alpha   90.00
_cell.angle_beta   90.00
_cell.angle_gamma   90.00
#
_symmetry.space_group_name_H-M   'P 1'
#
loop_
_entity.id
_entity.type
_entity.pdbx_description
1 polymer ?
#
loop_
_entity_poly.entity_id
_entity_poly.type
_entity_poly.pdbx_seq_one_letter_code
_entity_poly.pdbx_strand_id
1 'polypeptide(L)'
;KDIRSRFWDTHRRVAEEREGEFLERHNNEMDIVLVFSGLFSSVNTSFIVANGKNLVPNPSDTTNALLTQLVQIGLGNLSAGTMSLEPASTWSPSQTDVWIQAVAYASLSMSLLAAFGAVLGKQWLGYYKASRYSHGSPEDRGRRRQMKMDGLNVWYFDTIVQSFPILLQCSLLLFGISISADMWYKQRSIAWVIIATVVFGLLFYSLAVLASLSSTACPYQMPSSAVLRLCGVDSTSLSSTSIQY
;
A
#
# COMPACT_ATOMS: atom_id res chain seq x y z
N LYS A 1 -39.80 34.86 -18.86
CA LYS A 1 -38.99 34.01 -17.94
C LYS A 1 -37.54 34.11 -18.43
N ASP A 2 -36.65 34.69 -17.63
CA ASP A 2 -35.33 35.15 -18.07
C ASP A 2 -34.40 34.02 -18.53
N ILE A 3 -33.81 34.17 -19.72
CA ILE A 3 -32.85 33.23 -20.32
C ILE A 3 -31.65 32.98 -19.37
N ARG A 4 -31.22 34.02 -18.66
CA ARG A 4 -30.15 33.98 -17.66
C ARG A 4 -30.49 33.07 -16.47
N SER A 5 -31.73 33.12 -15.97
CA SER A 5 -32.20 32.25 -14.88
C SER A 5 -32.19 30.79 -15.30
N ARG A 6 -32.64 30.48 -16.51
CA ARG A 6 -32.66 29.12 -17.05
C ARG A 6 -31.25 28.57 -17.31
N PHE A 7 -30.33 29.42 -17.78
CA PHE A 7 -28.91 29.06 -17.95
C PHE A 7 -28.28 28.68 -16.61
N TRP A 8 -28.44 29.52 -15.57
CA TRP A 8 -27.88 29.25 -14.24
C TRP A 8 -28.48 28.01 -13.57
N ASP A 9 -29.77 27.74 -13.75
CA ASP A 9 -30.37 26.50 -13.25
C ASP A 9 -29.83 25.26 -13.97
N THR A 10 -29.68 25.34 -15.30
CA THR A 10 -29.13 24.23 -16.09
C THR A 10 -27.67 23.97 -15.74
N HIS A 11 -26.85 25.01 -15.63
CA HIS A 11 -25.45 24.90 -15.22
C HIS A 11 -25.32 24.34 -13.80
N ARG A 12 -26.17 24.77 -12.86
CA ARG A 12 -26.15 24.25 -11.48
C ARG A 12 -26.41 22.76 -11.46
N ARG A 13 -27.43 22.30 -12.21
CA ARG A 13 -27.81 20.88 -12.27
C ARG A 13 -26.66 20.02 -12.82
N VAL A 14 -26.08 20.41 -13.95
CA VAL A 14 -24.98 19.66 -14.58
C VAL A 14 -23.73 19.64 -13.68
N ALA A 15 -23.42 20.75 -13.01
CA ALA A 15 -22.29 20.80 -12.07
C ALA A 15 -22.54 19.92 -10.83
N GLU A 16 -23.77 19.86 -10.33
CA GLU A 16 -24.16 19.00 -9.20
C GLU A 16 -24.07 17.52 -9.51
N GLU A 17 -24.51 17.11 -10.70
CA GLU A 17 -24.41 15.74 -11.18
C GLU A 17 -22.94 15.31 -11.30
N ARG A 18 -22.10 16.09 -12.01
CA ARG A 18 -20.68 15.78 -12.21
C ARG A 18 -19.88 15.75 -10.90
N GLU A 19 -20.13 16.70 -10.00
CA GLU A 19 -19.50 16.72 -8.68
C GLU A 19 -19.95 15.53 -7.82
N GLY A 20 -21.24 15.17 -7.87
CA GLY A 20 -21.78 14.02 -7.17
C GLY A 20 -21.05 12.74 -7.54
N GLU A 21 -20.95 12.47 -8.84
CA GLU A 21 -20.24 11.30 -9.39
C GLU A 21 -18.77 11.28 -9.00
N PHE A 22 -18.07 12.43 -9.10
CA PHE A 22 -16.67 12.52 -8.71
C PHE A 22 -16.45 12.19 -7.22
N LEU A 23 -17.25 12.78 -6.33
CA LEU A 23 -17.12 12.57 -4.89
C LEU A 23 -17.48 11.12 -4.51
N GLU A 24 -18.52 10.56 -5.12
CA GLU A 24 -18.94 9.18 -4.87
C GLU A 24 -17.85 8.18 -5.30
N ARG A 25 -17.28 8.37 -6.49
CA ARG A 25 -16.17 7.54 -6.99
C ARG A 25 -14.98 7.55 -6.03
N HIS A 26 -14.50 8.74 -5.63
CA HIS A 26 -13.35 8.85 -4.73
C HIS A 26 -13.64 8.27 -3.34
N ASN A 27 -14.87 8.45 -2.83
CA ASN A 27 -15.27 7.82 -1.58
C ASN A 27 -15.21 6.30 -1.67
N ASN A 28 -15.73 5.72 -2.75
CA ASN A 28 -15.75 4.27 -2.95
C ASN A 28 -14.32 3.72 -3.12
N GLU A 29 -13.45 4.41 -3.86
CA GLU A 29 -12.04 4.03 -4.00
C GLU A 29 -11.31 4.05 -2.63
N MET A 30 -11.54 5.07 -1.79
CA MET A 30 -10.99 5.13 -0.43
C MET A 30 -11.52 4.01 0.47
N ASP A 31 -12.81 3.68 0.36
CA ASP A 31 -13.42 2.59 1.13
C ASP A 31 -12.81 1.23 0.77
N ILE A 32 -12.52 1.00 -0.50
CA ILE A 32 -11.79 -0.20 -0.95
C ILE A 32 -10.39 -0.25 -0.34
N VAL A 33 -9.64 0.85 -0.37
CA VAL A 33 -8.28 0.95 0.22
C VAL A 33 -8.32 0.66 1.72
N LEU A 34 -9.30 1.19 2.44
CA LEU A 34 -9.44 1.00 3.89
C LEU A 34 -9.75 -0.45 4.26
N VAL A 35 -10.72 -1.07 3.60
CA VAL A 35 -11.08 -2.47 3.83
C VAL A 35 -9.90 -3.38 3.50
N PHE A 36 -9.28 -3.16 2.35
CA PHE A 36 -8.14 -3.97 1.92
C PHE A 36 -6.95 -3.81 2.87
N SER A 37 -6.61 -2.58 3.25
CA SER A 37 -5.51 -2.32 4.20
C SER A 37 -5.77 -2.96 5.56
N GLY A 38 -7.01 -2.96 6.05
CA GLY A 38 -7.37 -3.61 7.31
C GLY A 38 -7.17 -5.13 7.25
N LEU A 39 -7.67 -5.78 6.20
CA LEU A 39 -7.50 -7.22 5.98
C LEU A 39 -6.03 -7.59 5.81
N PHE A 40 -5.29 -6.83 4.99
CA PHE A 40 -3.88 -7.06 4.76
C PHE A 40 -3.05 -6.85 6.03
N SER A 41 -3.33 -5.79 6.80
CA SER A 41 -2.64 -5.52 8.07
C SER A 41 -2.85 -6.65 9.07
N SER A 42 -4.05 -7.27 9.11
CA SER A 42 -4.32 -8.42 9.96
C SER A 42 -3.44 -9.62 9.58
N VAL A 43 -3.41 -9.99 8.29
CA VAL A 43 -2.60 -11.13 7.81
C VAL A 43 -1.10 -10.87 8.04
N ASN A 44 -0.63 -9.67 7.72
CA ASN A 44 0.77 -9.29 7.91
C ASN A 44 1.16 -9.28 9.39
N THR A 45 0.30 -8.77 10.27
CA THR A 45 0.53 -8.82 11.72
C THR A 45 0.61 -10.25 12.23
N SER A 46 -0.28 -11.14 11.77
CA SER A 46 -0.22 -12.56 12.12
C SER A 46 1.09 -13.20 11.66
N PHE A 47 1.57 -12.89 10.45
CA PHE A 47 2.87 -13.34 9.96
C PHE A 47 4.01 -12.81 10.84
N ILE A 48 4.04 -11.50 11.13
CA ILE A 48 5.07 -10.87 11.96
C ILE A 48 5.11 -11.51 13.36
N VAL A 49 3.96 -11.76 13.98
CA VAL A 49 3.87 -12.40 15.30
C VAL A 49 4.32 -13.86 15.24
N ALA A 50 3.90 -14.61 14.22
CA ALA A 50 4.34 -15.99 14.03
C ALA A 50 5.85 -16.08 13.82
N ASN A 51 6.42 -15.14 13.07
CA ASN A 51 7.84 -15.09 12.74
C ASN A 51 8.70 -14.41 13.81
N GLY A 52 8.09 -13.62 14.70
CA GLY A 52 8.76 -12.94 15.82
C GLY A 52 9.41 -13.91 16.81
N LYS A 53 8.93 -15.17 16.86
CA LYS A 53 9.57 -16.23 17.65
C LYS A 53 10.99 -16.56 17.20
N ASN A 54 11.36 -16.26 15.95
CA ASN A 54 12.73 -16.42 15.46
C ASN A 54 13.67 -15.30 15.96
N LEU A 55 13.13 -14.19 16.48
CA LEU A 55 13.89 -13.08 17.06
C LEU A 55 13.96 -13.12 18.60
N VAL A 56 13.44 -14.15 19.23
CA VAL A 56 13.53 -14.32 20.68
C VAL A 56 14.14 -15.69 20.95
N PRO A 57 15.07 -15.83 21.90
CA PRO A 57 15.57 -17.14 22.29
C PRO A 57 14.40 -18.02 22.72
N ASN A 58 14.21 -19.17 22.07
CA ASN A 58 13.20 -20.12 22.53
C ASN A 58 13.68 -20.73 23.85
N PRO A 59 12.94 -20.59 24.96
CA PRO A 59 13.32 -21.23 26.23
C PRO A 59 13.29 -22.77 26.12
N SER A 60 12.63 -23.30 25.10
CA SER A 60 12.65 -24.72 24.77
C SER A 60 14.00 -25.18 24.22
N ASP A 61 14.74 -24.33 23.50
CA ASP A 61 16.04 -24.71 22.93
C ASP A 61 17.10 -24.79 24.03
N THR A 62 17.07 -23.86 25.00
CA THR A 62 17.91 -23.96 26.21
C THR A 62 17.53 -25.16 27.06
N THR A 63 16.23 -25.44 27.22
CA THR A 63 15.76 -26.63 27.95
C THR A 63 16.18 -27.92 27.26
N ASN A 64 16.06 -28.00 25.93
CA ASN A 64 16.47 -29.17 25.15
C ASN A 64 18.00 -29.35 25.18
N ALA A 65 18.77 -28.27 25.09
CA ALA A 65 20.22 -28.32 25.23
C ALA A 65 20.63 -28.85 26.61
N LEU A 66 20.01 -28.34 27.68
CA LEU A 66 20.22 -28.82 29.05
C LEU A 66 19.77 -30.27 29.23
N LEU A 67 18.65 -30.68 28.64
CA LEU A 67 18.18 -32.07 28.66
C LEU A 67 19.14 -33.00 27.92
N THR A 68 19.65 -32.60 26.75
CA THR A 68 20.65 -33.40 26.03
C THR A 68 21.94 -33.53 26.82
N GLN A 69 22.40 -32.47 27.51
CA GLN A 69 23.53 -32.56 28.42
C GLN A 69 23.25 -33.52 29.59
N LEU A 70 22.06 -33.45 30.20
CA LEU A 70 21.66 -34.33 31.29
C LEU A 70 21.65 -35.81 30.84
N VAL A 71 21.15 -36.09 29.64
CA VAL A 71 21.15 -37.44 29.05
C VAL A 71 22.57 -37.94 28.77
N GLN A 72 23.46 -37.08 28.26
CA GLN A 72 24.86 -37.45 28.03
C GLN A 72 25.63 -37.77 29.32
N ILE A 73 25.30 -37.08 30.42
CA ILE A 73 25.84 -37.40 31.75
C ILE A 73 25.27 -38.73 32.25
N GLY A 74 23.96 -38.94 32.13
CA GLY A 74 23.29 -40.18 32.56
C GLY A 74 23.77 -41.43 31.80
N LEU A 75 24.21 -41.28 30.56
CA LEU A 75 24.80 -42.34 29.73
C LEU A 75 26.30 -42.55 29.97
N GLY A 76 26.94 -41.73 30.83
CA GLY A 76 28.37 -41.85 31.16
C GLY A 76 29.34 -41.31 30.10
N ASN A 77 28.85 -40.59 29.09
CA ASN A 77 29.67 -40.03 28.00
C ASN A 77 30.39 -38.73 28.39
N LEU A 78 29.95 -38.05 29.45
CA LEU A 78 30.52 -36.78 29.93
C LEU A 78 30.67 -36.80 31.46
N SER A 79 31.88 -36.54 31.94
CA SER A 79 32.19 -36.42 33.37
C SER A 79 31.84 -35.02 33.88
N ALA A 80 31.15 -34.92 35.02
CA ALA A 80 30.65 -33.67 35.61
C ALA A 80 31.74 -32.56 35.78
N GLY A 81 33.02 -32.93 35.83
CA GLY A 81 34.15 -31.99 35.95
C GLY A 81 34.68 -31.39 34.65
N THR A 82 34.20 -31.79 33.47
CA THR A 82 34.64 -31.25 32.16
C THR A 82 33.74 -30.12 31.62
N MET A 83 32.75 -29.71 32.41
CA MET A 83 31.76 -28.72 32.01
C MET A 83 32.33 -27.31 32.16
N SER A 84 32.79 -26.71 31.06
CA SER A 84 32.79 -25.25 30.97
C SER A 84 31.33 -24.83 31.02
N LEU A 85 30.92 -24.09 32.07
CA LEU A 85 29.73 -23.23 31.96
C LEU A 85 30.10 -22.14 30.96
N GLU A 86 30.10 -22.48 29.67
CA GLU A 86 30.13 -21.47 28.65
C GLU A 86 28.90 -20.60 28.92
N PRO A 87 29.08 -19.28 29.17
CA PRO A 87 27.93 -18.41 29.37
C PRO A 87 27.04 -18.60 28.15
N ALA A 88 25.76 -18.90 28.41
CA ALA A 88 24.74 -19.18 27.40
C ALA A 88 25.08 -18.40 26.13
N SER A 89 25.52 -19.13 25.09
CA SER A 89 25.99 -18.58 23.81
C SER A 89 25.20 -17.31 23.53
N THR A 90 25.87 -16.15 23.40
CA THR A 90 25.18 -14.86 23.24
C THR A 90 24.24 -14.97 22.05
N TRP A 91 22.97 -15.23 22.35
CA TRP A 91 21.98 -15.52 21.35
C TRP A 91 21.81 -14.22 20.54
N SER A 92 22.11 -14.30 19.25
CA SER A 92 21.94 -13.18 18.33
C SER A 92 21.11 -13.69 17.16
N PRO A 93 20.05 -12.97 16.78
CA PRO A 93 19.25 -13.34 15.63
C PRO A 93 20.11 -13.26 14.37
N SER A 94 19.86 -14.16 13.41
CA SER A 94 20.58 -14.08 12.14
C SER A 94 20.25 -12.75 11.46
N GLN A 95 21.24 -12.15 10.78
CA GLN A 95 21.00 -10.91 10.03
C GLN A 95 19.86 -11.08 9.00
N THR A 96 19.73 -12.27 8.42
CA THR A 96 18.67 -12.61 7.47
C THR A 96 17.27 -12.52 8.10
N ASP A 97 17.10 -13.03 9.32
CA ASP A 97 15.80 -12.98 10.02
C ASP A 97 15.40 -11.55 10.36
N VAL A 98 16.38 -10.72 10.74
CA VAL A 98 16.17 -9.28 10.98
C VAL A 98 15.75 -8.58 9.70
N TRP A 99 16.40 -8.86 8.56
CA TRP A 99 16.04 -8.28 7.27
C TRP A 99 14.64 -8.68 6.81
N ILE A 100 14.29 -9.96 6.91
CA ILE A 100 12.96 -10.47 6.53
C ILE A 100 11.87 -9.75 7.33
N GLN A 101 12.08 -9.59 8.63
CA GLN A 101 11.13 -8.96 9.53
C GLN A 101 11.08 -7.45 9.35
N ALA A 102 12.22 -6.80 9.08
CA ALA A 102 12.25 -5.39 8.70
C ALA A 102 11.41 -5.11 7.43
N VAL A 103 11.52 -5.96 6.40
CA VAL A 103 10.69 -5.86 5.19
C VAL A 103 9.21 -6.11 5.50
N ALA A 104 8.88 -7.04 6.40
CA ALA A 104 7.50 -7.26 6.85
C ALA A 104 6.93 -6.02 7.55
N TYR A 105 7.65 -5.44 8.50
CA TYR A 105 7.23 -4.20 9.17
C TYR A 105 7.12 -3.01 8.21
N ALA A 106 8.05 -2.89 7.25
CA ALA A 106 7.97 -1.86 6.20
C ALA A 106 6.73 -2.03 5.32
N SER A 107 6.36 -3.27 4.98
CA SER A 107 5.11 -3.52 4.26
C SER A 107 3.88 -3.11 5.08
N LEU A 108 3.86 -3.43 6.39
CA LEU A 108 2.76 -3.06 7.28
C LEU A 108 2.62 -1.54 7.40
N SER A 109 3.73 -0.82 7.59
CA SER A 109 3.72 0.63 7.73
C SER A 109 3.23 1.33 6.46
N MET A 110 3.60 0.84 5.28
CA MET A 110 3.13 1.38 4.00
C MET A 110 1.62 1.17 3.80
N SER A 111 1.08 0.02 4.23
CA SER A 111 -0.37 -0.21 4.20
C SER A 111 -1.11 0.73 5.16
N LEU A 112 -0.60 0.90 6.38
CA LEU A 112 -1.17 1.82 7.37
C LEU A 112 -1.12 3.28 6.88
N LEU A 113 -0.04 3.68 6.20
CA LEU A 113 0.06 5.02 5.62
C LEU A 113 -0.99 5.23 4.51
N ALA A 114 -1.22 4.22 3.66
CA ALA A 114 -2.28 4.26 2.65
C ALA A 114 -3.68 4.36 3.29
N ALA A 115 -3.95 3.59 4.34
CA ALA A 115 -5.20 3.69 5.09
C ALA A 115 -5.39 5.06 5.75
N PHE A 116 -4.35 5.58 6.41
CA PHE A 116 -4.39 6.89 7.03
C PHE A 116 -4.67 7.99 6.00
N GLY A 117 -4.00 7.93 4.85
CA GLY A 117 -4.27 8.79 3.70
C GLY A 117 -5.72 8.71 3.22
N ALA A 118 -6.28 7.50 3.09
CA ALA A 118 -7.67 7.30 2.72
C ALA A 118 -8.65 7.90 3.75
N VAL A 119 -8.38 7.79 5.06
CA VAL A 119 -9.19 8.44 6.10
C VAL A 119 -9.16 9.96 5.96
N LEU A 120 -7.97 10.56 5.77
CA LEU A 120 -7.84 12.00 5.56
C LEU A 120 -8.58 12.46 4.30
N GLY A 121 -8.46 11.71 3.21
CA GLY A 121 -9.20 11.94 1.98
C GLY A 121 -10.71 11.96 2.20
N LYS A 122 -11.24 11.00 2.98
CA LYS A 122 -12.67 10.97 3.34
C LYS A 122 -13.08 12.16 4.21
N GLN A 123 -12.23 12.57 5.15
CA GLN A 123 -12.50 13.75 5.98
C GLN A 123 -12.57 15.03 5.14
N TRP A 124 -11.66 15.21 4.19
CA TRP A 124 -11.68 16.34 3.26
C TRP A 124 -12.93 16.34 2.38
N LEU A 125 -13.31 15.17 1.87
CA LEU A 125 -14.52 14.98 1.09
C LEU A 125 -15.79 15.30 1.90
N GLY A 126 -15.82 14.88 3.17
CA GLY A 126 -16.90 15.19 4.11
C GLY A 126 -17.00 16.69 4.38
N TYR A 127 -15.88 17.36 4.61
CA TYR A 127 -15.84 18.82 4.79
C TYR A 127 -16.31 19.55 3.54
N TYR A 128 -15.91 19.09 2.34
CA TYR A 128 -16.37 19.64 1.08
C TYR A 128 -17.90 19.52 0.92
N LYS A 129 -18.47 18.34 1.22
CA LYS A 129 -19.93 18.12 1.20
C LYS A 129 -20.67 19.02 2.19
N ALA A 130 -20.15 19.17 3.42
CA ALA A 130 -20.75 20.03 4.44
C ALA A 130 -20.71 21.52 4.05
N SER A 131 -19.59 21.98 3.48
CA SER A 131 -19.42 23.36 3.01
C SER A 131 -20.34 23.72 1.83
N ARG A 132 -20.87 22.71 1.12
CA ARG A 132 -21.79 22.86 -0.02
C ARG A 132 -23.16 23.42 0.35
N TYR A 133 -23.60 23.26 1.61
CA TYR A 133 -24.91 23.70 2.09
C TYR A 133 -24.93 25.10 2.72
N SER A 134 -23.85 25.89 2.58
CA SER A 134 -23.77 27.24 3.14
C SER A 134 -24.64 28.26 2.37
N HIS A 135 -25.39 29.08 3.11
CA HIS A 135 -26.37 30.06 2.60
C HIS A 135 -25.71 31.24 1.85
N GLY A 136 -26.25 31.64 0.68
CA GLY A 136 -25.77 32.79 -0.13
C GLY A 136 -26.45 32.94 -1.49
N SER A 137 -26.20 34.00 -2.26
CA SER A 137 -26.78 34.25 -3.61
C SER A 137 -26.38 33.17 -4.65
N PRO A 138 -27.26 32.77 -5.61
CA PRO A 138 -26.95 31.73 -6.60
C PRO A 138 -25.67 31.97 -7.41
N GLU A 139 -25.35 33.22 -7.72
CA GLU A 139 -24.17 33.60 -8.52
C GLU A 139 -22.88 33.51 -7.69
N ASP A 140 -22.90 33.96 -6.44
CA ASP A 140 -21.75 33.85 -5.53
C ASP A 140 -21.48 32.39 -5.13
N ARG A 141 -22.52 31.57 -5.01
CA ARG A 141 -22.38 30.11 -4.80
C ARG A 141 -21.70 29.45 -6.00
N GLY A 142 -22.06 29.82 -7.23
CA GLY A 142 -21.43 29.29 -8.45
C GLY A 142 -19.95 29.60 -8.53
N ARG A 143 -19.57 30.86 -8.29
CA ARG A 143 -18.17 31.31 -8.33
C ARG A 143 -17.31 30.68 -7.24
N ARG A 144 -17.79 30.59 -6.00
CA ARG A 144 -17.05 29.93 -4.90
C ARG A 144 -16.92 28.41 -5.10
N ARG A 145 -17.90 27.79 -5.74
CA ARG A 145 -17.91 26.35 -6.04
C ARG A 145 -16.92 26.01 -7.15
N GLN A 146 -16.89 26.80 -8.23
CA GLN A 146 -15.85 26.68 -9.26
C GLN A 146 -14.45 26.95 -8.69
N MET A 147 -14.24 28.00 -7.90
CA MET A 147 -12.93 28.25 -7.28
C MET A 147 -12.46 27.11 -6.36
N LYS A 148 -13.36 26.45 -5.63
CA LYS A 148 -13.00 25.28 -4.81
C LYS A 148 -12.76 24.02 -5.64
N MET A 149 -13.49 23.85 -6.74
CA MET A 149 -13.31 22.71 -7.65
C MET A 149 -12.04 22.86 -8.50
N ASP A 150 -11.74 24.08 -8.94
CA ASP A 150 -10.44 24.45 -9.51
C ASP A 150 -9.34 24.28 -8.46
N GLY A 151 -9.60 24.63 -7.19
CA GLY A 151 -8.70 24.34 -6.08
C GLY A 151 -8.41 22.86 -5.90
N LEU A 152 -9.41 21.97 -6.02
CA LEU A 152 -9.22 20.51 -5.96
C LEU A 152 -8.37 19.97 -7.13
N ASN A 153 -8.55 20.51 -8.33
CA ASN A 153 -7.69 20.21 -9.49
C ASN A 153 -6.27 20.76 -9.31
N VAL A 154 -6.12 21.99 -8.80
CA VAL A 154 -4.84 22.64 -8.55
C VAL A 154 -4.05 21.95 -7.44
N TRP A 155 -4.73 21.39 -6.43
CA TRP A 155 -4.12 20.66 -5.32
C TRP A 155 -3.86 19.18 -5.59
N TYR A 156 -3.99 18.72 -6.84
CA TYR A 156 -3.69 17.33 -7.23
C TYR A 156 -4.41 16.28 -6.37
N PHE A 157 -5.62 16.59 -5.87
CA PHE A 157 -6.35 15.70 -4.97
C PHE A 157 -6.57 14.33 -5.59
N ASP A 158 -6.96 14.29 -6.86
CA ASP A 158 -7.11 13.05 -7.63
C ASP A 158 -5.81 12.24 -7.66
N THR A 159 -4.66 12.88 -7.90
CA THR A 159 -3.34 12.23 -7.87
C THR A 159 -2.97 11.71 -6.48
N ILE A 160 -3.31 12.44 -5.41
CA ILE A 160 -3.08 12.00 -4.03
C ILE A 160 -3.93 10.76 -3.73
N VAL A 161 -5.22 10.77 -4.08
CA VAL A 161 -6.12 9.63 -3.84
C VAL A 161 -5.68 8.40 -4.64
N GLN A 162 -5.25 8.62 -5.89
CA GLN A 162 -4.66 7.61 -6.75
C GLN A 162 -3.34 7.03 -6.23
N SER A 163 -2.61 7.75 -5.36
CA SER A 163 -1.38 7.25 -4.75
C SER A 163 -1.62 6.18 -3.67
N PHE A 164 -2.78 6.20 -2.98
CA PHE A 164 -3.03 5.26 -1.88
C PHE A 164 -3.11 3.79 -2.36
N PRO A 165 -3.83 3.46 -3.44
CA PRO A 165 -3.78 2.11 -4.02
C PRO A 165 -2.37 1.68 -4.42
N ILE A 166 -1.53 2.61 -4.91
CA ILE A 166 -0.16 2.31 -5.33
C ILE A 166 0.71 1.97 -4.11
N LEU A 167 0.61 2.74 -3.01
CA LEU A 167 1.28 2.40 -1.75
C LEU A 167 0.88 1.01 -1.26
N LEU A 168 -0.41 0.67 -1.39
CA LEU A 168 -0.93 -0.63 -1.00
C LEU A 168 -0.38 -1.76 -1.88
N GLN A 169 -0.26 -1.55 -3.19
CA GLN A 169 0.39 -2.50 -4.09
C GLN A 169 1.87 -2.70 -3.74
N CYS A 170 2.61 -1.62 -3.48
CA CYS A 170 4.00 -1.70 -3.02
C CYS A 170 4.11 -2.50 -1.72
N SER A 171 3.18 -2.29 -0.80
CA SER A 171 3.08 -3.05 0.46
C SER A 171 2.90 -4.55 0.21
N LEU A 172 1.97 -4.93 -0.68
CA LEU A 172 1.75 -6.34 -1.06
C LEU A 172 3.01 -7.00 -1.65
N LEU A 173 3.75 -6.28 -2.49
CA LEU A 173 4.98 -6.79 -3.09
C LEU A 173 6.07 -7.00 -2.03
N LEU A 174 6.27 -6.02 -1.15
CA LEU A 174 7.23 -6.14 -0.04
C LEU A 174 6.87 -7.32 0.87
N PHE A 175 5.58 -7.49 1.19
CA PHE A 175 5.11 -8.63 1.98
C PHE A 175 5.33 -9.96 1.25
N GLY A 176 5.05 -10.02 -0.04
CA GLY A 176 5.33 -11.19 -0.88
C GLY A 176 6.80 -11.59 -0.87
N ILE A 177 7.72 -10.61 -0.90
CA ILE A 177 9.16 -10.84 -0.78
C ILE A 177 9.50 -11.38 0.61
N SER A 178 8.97 -10.76 1.68
CA SER A 178 9.23 -11.18 3.06
C SER A 178 8.74 -12.61 3.33
N ILE A 179 7.51 -12.95 2.95
CA ILE A 179 6.96 -14.30 3.18
C ILE A 179 7.65 -15.36 2.32
N SER A 180 8.07 -15.02 1.10
CA SER A 180 8.84 -15.92 0.24
C SER A 180 10.22 -16.21 0.81
N ALA A 181 10.91 -15.17 1.30
CA ALA A 181 12.23 -15.29 1.91
C ALA A 181 12.19 -16.09 3.22
N ASP A 182 11.20 -15.84 4.07
CA ASP A 182 11.00 -16.61 5.32
C ASP A 182 10.78 -18.10 5.03
N MET A 183 9.89 -18.39 4.08
CA MET A 183 9.51 -19.77 3.81
C MET A 183 10.57 -20.52 3.00
N TRP A 184 11.45 -19.82 2.29
CA TRP A 184 12.58 -20.43 1.58
C TRP A 184 13.52 -21.18 2.53
N TYR A 185 13.74 -20.64 3.73
CA TYR A 185 14.61 -21.25 4.73
C TYR A 185 13.92 -22.41 5.48
N LYS A 186 12.62 -22.28 5.75
CA LYS A 186 11.84 -23.28 6.50
C LYS A 186 11.40 -24.46 5.62
N GLN A 187 10.72 -24.19 4.50
CA GLN A 187 10.20 -25.21 3.59
C GLN A 187 10.15 -24.72 2.13
N ARG A 188 11.08 -25.24 1.33
CA ARG A 188 11.27 -24.80 -0.06
C ARG A 188 10.08 -25.05 -0.98
N SER A 189 9.29 -26.11 -0.72
CA SER A 189 8.08 -26.40 -1.50
C SER A 189 7.03 -25.30 -1.36
N ILE A 190 6.80 -24.81 -0.14
CA ILE A 190 5.82 -23.75 0.12
C ILE A 190 6.32 -22.43 -0.48
N ALA A 191 7.63 -22.14 -0.38
CA ALA A 191 8.21 -20.94 -0.98
C ALA A 191 7.97 -20.85 -2.48
N TRP A 192 8.12 -21.96 -3.23
CA TRP A 192 7.83 -21.98 -4.66
C TRP A 192 6.38 -21.67 -4.99
N VAL A 193 5.42 -22.16 -4.19
CA VAL A 193 3.99 -21.86 -4.37
C VAL A 193 3.71 -20.37 -4.17
N ILE A 194 4.30 -19.77 -3.14
CA ILE A 194 4.16 -18.33 -2.86
C ILE A 194 4.77 -17.49 -3.99
N ILE A 195 6.00 -17.82 -4.41
CA ILE A 195 6.70 -17.12 -5.50
C ILE A 195 5.89 -17.22 -6.80
N ALA A 196 5.39 -18.40 -7.16
CA ALA A 196 4.55 -18.59 -8.34
C ALA A 196 3.29 -17.71 -8.29
N THR A 197 2.67 -17.60 -7.12
CA THR A 197 1.48 -16.75 -6.92
C THR A 197 1.81 -15.26 -7.09
N VAL A 198 2.92 -14.79 -6.51
CA VAL A 198 3.38 -13.39 -6.63
C VAL A 198 3.74 -13.06 -8.07
N VAL A 199 4.48 -13.93 -8.75
CA VAL A 199 4.87 -13.76 -10.16
C VAL A 199 3.64 -13.76 -11.07
N PHE A 200 2.69 -14.66 -10.86
CA PHE A 200 1.44 -14.67 -11.61
C PHE A 200 0.66 -13.35 -11.45
N GLY A 201 0.54 -12.84 -10.21
CA GLY A 201 -0.09 -11.55 -9.95
C GLY A 201 0.61 -10.38 -10.64
N LEU A 202 1.95 -10.35 -10.60
CA LEU A 202 2.76 -9.34 -11.29
C LEU A 202 2.61 -9.41 -12.83
N LEU A 203 2.60 -10.62 -13.39
CA LEU A 203 2.38 -10.82 -14.81
C LEU A 203 0.98 -10.36 -15.21
N PHE A 204 -0.05 -10.71 -14.46
CA PHE A 204 -1.40 -10.25 -14.73
C PHE A 204 -1.51 -8.72 -14.66
N TYR A 205 -0.90 -8.10 -13.65
CA TYR A 205 -0.87 -6.63 -13.51
C TYR A 205 -0.13 -5.95 -14.67
N SER A 206 1.07 -6.44 -15.02
CA SER A 206 1.85 -5.89 -16.13
C SER A 206 1.16 -6.05 -17.48
N LEU A 207 0.50 -7.19 -17.72
CA LEU A 207 -0.34 -7.40 -18.91
C LEU A 207 -1.53 -6.44 -18.95
N ALA A 208 -2.20 -6.20 -17.82
CA ALA A 208 -3.27 -5.21 -17.74
C ALA A 208 -2.77 -3.79 -18.05
N VAL A 209 -1.57 -3.42 -17.57
CA VAL A 209 -0.93 -2.14 -17.90
C VAL A 209 -0.57 -2.07 -19.39
N LEU A 210 0.07 -3.11 -19.94
CA LEU A 210 0.44 -3.20 -21.35
C LEU A 210 -0.79 -3.14 -22.27
N ALA A 211 -1.86 -3.83 -21.91
CA ALA A 211 -3.13 -3.78 -22.62
C ALA A 211 -3.72 -2.35 -22.62
N SER A 212 -3.66 -1.66 -21.48
CA SER A 212 -4.08 -0.25 -21.34
C SER A 212 -3.23 0.71 -22.19
N LEU A 213 -1.93 0.41 -22.38
CA LEU A 213 -1.03 1.21 -23.23
C LEU A 213 -1.21 0.92 -24.73
N SER A 214 -1.55 -0.31 -25.09
CA SER A 214 -1.67 -0.74 -26.50
C SER A 214 -2.93 -0.24 -27.21
N SER A 215 -3.95 0.20 -26.46
CA SER A 215 -5.22 0.67 -27.03
C SER A 215 -5.55 2.07 -26.53
N THR A 216 -5.49 3.04 -27.46
CA THR A 216 -5.84 4.46 -27.24
C THR A 216 -7.33 4.65 -26.87
N ALA A 217 -8.15 3.60 -26.95
CA ALA A 217 -9.59 3.59 -26.66
C ALA A 217 -10.01 2.56 -25.58
N CYS A 218 -9.09 2.04 -24.76
CA CYS A 218 -9.43 1.04 -23.75
C CYS A 218 -9.99 1.65 -22.43
N PRO A 219 -11.10 1.13 -21.89
CA PRO A 219 -11.79 1.67 -20.70
C PRO A 219 -11.08 1.41 -19.35
N TYR A 220 -9.93 0.71 -19.35
CA TYR A 220 -9.12 0.47 -18.16
C TYR A 220 -8.10 1.60 -17.96
N GLN A 221 -8.56 2.78 -17.53
CA GLN A 221 -7.67 3.83 -17.02
C GLN A 221 -7.20 3.45 -15.62
N MET A 222 -6.04 2.80 -15.54
CA MET A 222 -5.38 2.59 -14.25
C MET A 222 -4.61 3.85 -13.84
N PRO A 223 -4.62 4.22 -12.54
CA PRO A 223 -3.94 5.39 -11.99
C PRO A 223 -2.46 5.52 -12.39
N SER A 224 -1.77 4.38 -12.53
CA SER A 224 -0.37 4.31 -12.96
C SER A 224 -0.14 4.85 -14.38
N SER A 225 -1.12 4.73 -15.29
CA SER A 225 -1.02 5.23 -16.66
C SER A 225 -1.16 6.75 -16.77
N ALA A 226 -1.73 7.42 -15.76
CA ALA A 226 -1.82 8.88 -15.70
C ALA A 226 -0.50 9.51 -15.26
N VAL A 227 0.14 8.95 -14.23
CA VAL A 227 1.44 9.41 -13.71
C VAL A 227 2.55 9.24 -14.76
N LEU A 228 2.55 8.12 -15.47
CA LEU A 228 3.57 7.83 -16.49
C LEU A 228 3.40 8.68 -17.76
N ARG A 229 2.17 9.08 -18.11
CA ARG A 229 1.91 10.03 -19.22
C ARG A 229 2.38 11.44 -18.90
N LEU A 230 2.23 11.90 -17.66
CA LEU A 230 2.78 13.20 -17.23
C LEU A 230 4.31 13.21 -17.30
N CYS A 231 4.97 12.14 -16.82
CA CYS A 231 6.42 12.00 -16.90
C CYS A 231 6.95 11.87 -18.35
N GLY A 232 6.20 11.21 -19.23
CA GLY A 232 6.56 11.06 -20.65
C GLY A 232 6.45 12.36 -21.45
N VAL A 233 5.44 13.20 -21.19
CA VAL A 233 5.24 14.47 -21.89
C VAL A 233 6.36 15.48 -21.55
N ASP A 234 6.85 15.49 -20.31
CA ASP A 234 7.96 16.37 -19.91
C ASP A 234 9.29 15.98 -20.58
N SER A 235 9.52 14.70 -20.84
CA SER A 235 10.72 14.24 -21.55
C SER A 235 10.72 14.65 -23.04
N THR A 236 9.54 14.70 -23.67
CA THR A 236 9.42 15.11 -25.07
C THR A 236 9.52 16.62 -25.27
N SER A 237 9.07 17.44 -24.30
CA SER A 237 9.16 18.90 -24.41
C SER A 237 10.61 19.40 -24.31
N LEU A 238 11.42 18.79 -23.44
CA LEU A 238 12.85 19.12 -23.29
C LEU A 238 13.71 18.69 -24.48
N SER A 239 13.30 17.65 -25.23
CA SER A 239 13.99 17.25 -26.47
C SER A 239 13.72 18.21 -27.63
N SER A 240 12.58 18.90 -27.64
CA SER A 240 12.19 19.81 -28.73
C SER A 240 12.89 21.18 -28.68
N THR A 241 13.33 21.61 -27.49
CA THR A 241 14.02 22.91 -27.30
C THR A 241 15.51 22.86 -27.60
N SER A 242 16.10 21.68 -27.81
CA SER A 242 17.53 21.51 -28.13
C SER A 242 17.85 21.38 -29.63
N ILE A 243 16.82 21.41 -30.51
CA ILE A 243 16.96 21.28 -31.98
C ILE A 243 16.60 22.62 -32.69
N GLN A 244 16.71 23.75 -31.99
CA GLN A 244 16.61 25.09 -32.58
C GLN A 244 17.88 25.89 -32.25
N TYR A 245 19.01 25.42 -32.80
CA TYR A 245 20.19 26.23 -33.11
C TYR A 245 20.47 26.09 -34.61
#